data_AF-A0A7Z8E3D4-F1
#
_entry.id   AF-A0A7Z8E3D4-F1
#
_cell.length_a   1.000
_cell.length_b   1.000
_cell.length_c   1.000
_cell.angle_alpha   90.00
_cell.angle_beta   90.00
_cell.angle_gamma   90.00
#
_symmetry.space_group_name_H-M   'P 1'
#
loop_
_entity.id
_entity.type
_entity.pdbx_description
1 polymer ?
#
loop_
_entity_poly.entity_id
_entity_poly.type
_entity_poly.pdbx_seq_one_letter_code
_entity_poly.pdbx_strand_id
1 'polypeptide(L)'
;MDELTKEQKYTVAKFYKLYMERSNEGLSEEQSNDFKDSITTQDDYFCGREYEDFIHNCKVLIEDGYLEGDIEDQTIYNIKLTTKAFTEIEKSFG
;
A
#
# COMPACT_ATOMS: atom_id res chain seq x y z
N MET A 1 13.70 -4.05 2.24
CA MET A 1 12.83 -3.25 3.14
C MET A 1 13.61 -2.67 4.31
N ASP A 2 14.93 -2.89 4.41
CA ASP A 2 15.67 -2.58 5.64
C ASP A 2 15.68 -1.09 5.98
N GLU A 3 15.70 -0.25 4.95
CA GLU A 3 15.63 1.22 5.02
C GLU A 3 14.28 1.77 5.51
N LEU A 4 13.22 0.95 5.50
CA LEU A 4 11.89 1.38 5.96
C LEU A 4 11.79 1.35 7.49
N THR A 5 11.13 2.37 8.05
CA THR A 5 10.68 2.37 9.44
C THR A 5 9.71 1.22 9.72
N LYS A 6 9.48 0.92 11.00
CA LYS A 6 8.50 -0.12 11.41
C LYS A 6 7.09 0.18 10.90
N GLU A 7 6.72 1.46 10.87
CA GLU A 7 5.41 1.89 10.41
C GLU A 7 5.24 1.72 8.91
N GLN A 8 6.24 2.13 8.13
CA GLN A 8 6.27 1.93 6.68
C GLN A 8 6.20 0.44 6.32
N LYS A 9 6.99 -0.41 7.00
CA LYS A 9 6.93 -1.87 6.86
C LYS A 9 5.54 -2.41 7.12
N TYR A 10 4.88 -1.94 8.19
CA TYR A 10 3.52 -2.32 8.51
C TYR A 10 2.53 -1.91 7.40
N THR A 11 2.64 -0.69 6.87
CA THR A 11 1.77 -0.21 5.80
C THR A 11 1.89 -1.08 4.54
N VAL A 12 3.12 -1.34 4.07
CA VAL A 12 3.33 -2.19 2.88
C VAL A 12 2.85 -3.63 3.14
N ALA A 13 3.15 -4.19 4.31
CA ALA A 13 2.68 -5.54 4.68
C ALA A 13 1.14 -5.64 4.73
N LYS A 14 0.46 -4.58 5.17
CA LYS A 14 -1.00 -4.54 5.21
C LYS A 14 -1.61 -4.46 3.81
N PHE A 15 -1.06 -3.64 2.91
CA PHE A 15 -1.46 -3.65 1.50
C PHE A 15 -1.27 -5.03 0.88
N TYR A 16 -0.13 -5.68 1.14
CA TYR A 16 0.15 -7.01 0.59
C TYR A 16 -0.83 -8.05 1.13
N LYS A 17 -1.16 -7.98 2.42
CA LYS A 17 -2.18 -8.83 3.01
C LYS A 17 -3.54 -8.66 2.31
N LEU A 18 -3.99 -7.42 2.08
CA LEU A 18 -5.24 -7.13 1.38
C LEU A 18 -5.23 -7.65 -0.06
N TYR A 19 -4.11 -7.50 -0.77
CA TYR A 19 -3.91 -8.09 -2.09
C TYR A 19 -4.09 -9.61 -2.06
N MET A 20 -3.46 -10.30 -1.11
CA MET A 20 -3.55 -11.76 -0.98
C MET A 20 -4.97 -12.22 -0.62
N GLU A 21 -5.66 -11.50 0.26
CA GLU A 21 -7.06 -11.79 0.62
C GLU A 21 -7.96 -11.74 -0.63
N ARG A 22 -7.87 -10.66 -1.41
CA ARG A 22 -8.62 -10.47 -2.66
C ARG A 22 -8.27 -11.52 -3.72
N SER A 23 -6.98 -11.83 -3.88
CA SER A 23 -6.53 -12.86 -4.81
C SER A 23 -7.07 -14.24 -4.43
N ASN A 24 -7.09 -14.58 -3.14
CA ASN A 24 -7.68 -15.82 -2.64
C ASN A 24 -9.21 -15.90 -2.84
N GLU A 25 -9.89 -14.76 -2.94
CA GLU A 25 -11.31 -14.67 -3.30
C GLU A 25 -11.56 -14.81 -4.81
N GLY A 26 -10.50 -14.92 -5.63
CA GLY A 26 -10.57 -15.15 -7.07
C GLY A 26 -10.53 -13.89 -7.93
N LEU A 27 -10.21 -12.73 -7.36
CA LEU A 27 -9.97 -11.49 -8.11
C LEU A 27 -8.66 -11.60 -8.92
N SER A 28 -8.61 -10.93 -10.07
CA SER A 28 -7.36 -10.85 -10.84
C SER A 28 -6.28 -10.10 -10.06
N GLU A 29 -5.01 -10.22 -10.47
CA GLU A 29 -3.91 -9.47 -9.85
C GLU A 29 -4.15 -7.95 -9.92
N GLU A 30 -4.65 -7.46 -11.06
CA GLU A 30 -4.99 -6.05 -11.25
C GLU A 30 -6.08 -5.59 -10.28
N GLN A 31 -7.17 -6.35 -10.16
CA GLN A 31 -8.28 -6.04 -9.25
C GLN A 31 -7.85 -6.15 -7.78
N SER A 32 -7.00 -7.13 -7.46
CA SER A 32 -6.50 -7.35 -6.10
C SER A 32 -5.59 -6.20 -5.66
N ASN A 33 -4.81 -5.66 -6.59
CA ASN A 33 -3.84 -4.59 -6.35
C ASN A 33 -4.42 -3.17 -6.52
N ASP A 34 -5.69 -3.03 -6.91
CA ASP A 34 -6.37 -1.74 -6.96
C ASP A 34 -6.86 -1.34 -5.56
N PHE A 35 -6.16 -0.41 -4.92
CA PHE A 35 -6.55 0.12 -3.62
C PHE A 35 -7.36 1.42 -3.71
N LYS A 36 -7.75 1.86 -4.91
CA LYS A 36 -8.49 3.12 -5.14
C LYS A 36 -7.67 4.34 -4.69
N ASP A 37 -8.31 5.29 -4.03
CA ASP A 37 -7.70 6.52 -3.53
C ASP A 37 -7.38 6.46 -2.03
N SER A 38 -6.56 7.40 -1.57
CA SER A 38 -6.11 7.51 -0.19
C SER A 38 -7.23 7.72 0.84
N ILE A 39 -8.33 8.40 0.47
CA ILE A 39 -9.46 8.64 1.39
C ILE A 39 -10.18 7.32 1.60
N THR A 40 -10.56 6.65 0.51
CA THR A 40 -11.22 5.33 0.57
C THR A 40 -10.32 4.30 1.26
N THR A 41 -9.03 4.27 0.92
CA THR A 41 -8.08 3.32 1.53
C THR A 41 -7.95 3.54 3.03
N GLN A 42 -7.88 4.80 3.48
CA GLN A 42 -7.75 5.11 4.88
C GLN A 42 -9.03 4.75 5.64
N ASP A 43 -10.20 5.12 5.13
CA ASP A 43 -11.48 4.81 5.78
C ASP A 43 -11.75 3.30 5.86
N ASP A 44 -11.54 2.57 4.75
CA ASP A 44 -11.83 1.13 4.68
C ASP A 44 -10.81 0.29 5.47
N TYR A 45 -9.52 0.65 5.39
CA TYR A 45 -8.44 -0.24 5.83
C TYR A 45 -7.55 0.35 6.90
N PHE A 46 -7.37 1.66 7.00
CA PHE A 46 -6.48 2.30 7.96
C PHE A 46 -7.20 3.29 8.89
N CYS A 47 -8.47 3.03 9.22
CA CYS A 47 -9.36 3.96 9.94
C CYS A 47 -8.86 4.38 11.34
N GLY A 48 -7.94 3.62 11.94
CA GLY A 48 -7.28 3.98 13.19
C GLY A 48 -6.09 4.94 13.05
N ARG A 49 -5.75 5.40 11.84
CA ARG A 49 -4.70 6.39 11.58
C ARG A 49 -5.29 7.73 11.19
N GLU A 50 -4.72 8.81 11.69
CA GLU A 50 -5.01 10.16 11.20
C GLU A 50 -4.69 10.25 9.70
N TYR A 51 -5.56 10.93 8.95
CA TYR A 51 -5.44 10.97 7.49
C TYR A 51 -4.14 11.62 7.02
N GLU A 52 -3.71 12.70 7.69
CA GLU A 52 -2.46 13.41 7.37
C GLU A 52 -1.22 12.53 7.56
N ASP A 53 -1.19 11.73 8.62
CA ASP A 53 -0.09 10.78 8.87
C ASP A 53 -0.10 9.64 7.85
N PHE A 54 -1.29 9.13 7.52
CA PHE A 54 -1.45 8.08 6.52
C PHE A 54 -0.97 8.54 5.13
N ILE A 55 -1.44 9.71 4.65
CA ILE A 55 -1.05 10.22 3.34
C ILE A 55 0.43 10.57 3.29
N HIS A 56 1.00 11.13 4.36
CA HIS A 56 2.42 11.40 4.43
C HIS A 56 3.24 10.11 4.28
N ASN A 57 2.87 9.07 5.03
CA ASN A 57 3.51 7.76 4.94
C ASN A 57 3.40 7.15 3.54
N CYS A 58 2.23 7.24 2.90
CA CYS A 58 2.04 6.77 1.52
C CYS A 58 2.91 7.55 0.52
N LYS A 59 3.05 8.88 0.65
CA LYS A 59 3.92 9.70 -0.21
C LYS A 59 5.38 9.24 -0.12
N VAL A 60 5.90 9.01 1.09
CA VAL A 60 7.26 8.48 1.26
C VAL A 60 7.41 7.10 0.64
N LEU A 61 6.43 6.21 0.81
CA LEU A 61 6.46 4.88 0.20
C LEU A 61 6.38 4.91 -1.34
N ILE A 62 5.74 5.93 -1.93
CA ILE A 62 5.76 6.18 -3.38
C ILE A 62 7.15 6.64 -3.82
N GLU A 63 7.74 7.61 -3.10
CA GLU A 63 9.10 8.10 -3.38
C GLU A 63 10.14 6.96 -3.28
N ASP A 64 9.98 6.06 -2.32
CA ASP A 64 10.85 4.89 -2.14
C ASP A 64 10.52 3.72 -3.09
N GLY A 65 9.48 3.87 -3.92
CA GLY A 65 9.09 2.90 -4.96
C GLY A 65 8.42 1.62 -4.43
N TYR A 66 7.84 1.65 -3.23
CA TYR A 66 7.03 0.55 -2.69
C TYR A 66 5.55 0.65 -3.06
N LEU A 67 5.07 1.88 -3.26
CA LEU A 67 3.73 2.15 -3.76
C LEU A 67 3.81 2.91 -5.09
N GLU A 68 2.77 2.78 -5.87
CA GLU A 68 2.43 3.66 -6.99
C GLU A 68 1.15 4.41 -6.64
N GLY A 69 1.00 5.62 -7.19
CA GLY A 69 -0.21 6.43 -7.05
C GLY A 69 -0.02 7.84 -7.61
N ASP A 70 -1.10 8.43 -8.09
CA ASP A 70 -1.12 9.78 -8.67
C ASP A 70 -1.41 10.80 -7.56
N ILE A 71 -0.46 11.67 -7.26
CA ILE A 71 -0.60 12.68 -6.20
C ILE A 71 -1.26 13.94 -6.78
N GLU A 72 -2.46 14.27 -6.31
CA GLU A 72 -3.16 15.51 -6.63
C GLU A 72 -3.65 16.16 -5.32
N ASP A 73 -3.19 17.40 -5.07
CA ASP A 73 -3.45 18.13 -3.83
C ASP A 73 -3.17 17.31 -2.55
N GLN A 74 -4.24 16.97 -1.82
CA GLN A 74 -4.22 16.20 -0.58
C GLN A 74 -4.82 14.81 -0.78
N THR A 75 -4.76 14.26 -2.00
CA THR A 75 -5.25 12.93 -2.30
C THR A 75 -4.26 12.18 -3.19
N ILE A 76 -4.12 10.89 -2.94
CA ILE A 76 -3.39 9.97 -3.81
C ILE A 76 -4.44 9.10 -4.49
N TYR A 77 -4.45 9.07 -5.82
CA TYR A 77 -5.32 8.22 -6.63
C TYR A 77 -4.59 6.98 -7.12
N ASN A 78 -5.35 5.96 -7.51
CA ASN A 78 -4.83 4.75 -8.16
C ASN A 78 -3.70 4.05 -7.36
N ILE A 79 -3.88 3.92 -6.04
CA ILE A 79 -2.87 3.34 -5.16
C ILE A 79 -2.68 1.86 -5.48
N LYS A 80 -1.43 1.44 -5.68
CA LYS A 80 -1.02 0.06 -5.97
C LYS A 80 0.29 -0.30 -5.28
N LEU A 81 0.51 -1.58 -5.00
CA LEU A 81 1.85 -2.10 -4.68
C LEU A 81 2.68 -2.25 -5.95
N THR A 82 3.95 -1.92 -5.85
CA THR A 82 4.92 -2.14 -6.93
C THR A 82 5.49 -3.56 -6.89
N THR A 83 6.06 -4.01 -8.02
CA THR A 83 6.81 -5.27 -8.07
C THR A 83 7.97 -5.32 -7.05
N LYS A 84 8.57 -4.17 -6.72
CA LYS A 84 9.59 -4.06 -5.66
C LYS A 84 9.01 -4.47 -4.31
N ALA A 85 7.84 -3.94 -3.95
CA ALA A 85 7.20 -4.27 -2.68
C ALA A 85 6.86 -5.76 -2.58
N PHE A 86 6.28 -6.35 -3.62
CA PHE A 86 6.02 -7.80 -3.70
C PHE A 86 7.30 -8.61 -3.47
N THR A 87 8.33 -8.34 -4.28
CA THR A 87 9.61 -9.08 -4.23
C THR A 87 10.26 -9.00 -2.85
N GLU A 88 10.25 -7.84 -2.21
CA GLU A 88 10.90 -7.67 -0.92
C GLU A 88 10.12 -8.28 0.25
N ILE A 89 8.79 -8.27 0.21
CA ILE A 89 7.97 -9.00 1.19
C ILE A 89 8.17 -10.50 1.02
N GLU A 90 8.14 -11.01 -0.21
CA GLU A 90 8.24 -12.46 -0.47
C GLU A 90 9.60 -13.03 -0.06
N LYS A 91 10.68 -12.24 -0.23
CA LYS A 91 12.01 -12.59 0.32
C LYS A 91 12.03 -12.79 1.83
N SER A 92 11.08 -12.23 2.58
CA SER A 92 11.00 -12.44 4.03
C SER A 92 10.35 -13.76 4.43
N PHE A 93 9.73 -14.48 3.48
CA PHE A 93 9.13 -15.80 3.71
C PHE A 93 10.03 -16.98 3.29
N GLY A 94 11.10 -16.73 2.53
CA GLY A 94 12.07 -17.74 2.08
C GLY A 94 13.25 -17.89 3.03
#